data_AF-E7ACL6-F1
#
_entry.id   AF-E7ACL6-F1
#
_cell.length_a   1.000
_cell.length_b   1.000
_cell.length_c   1.000
_cell.angle_alpha   90.00
_cell.angle_beta   90.00
_cell.angle_gamma   90.00
#
_symmetry.space_group_name_H-M   'P 1'
#
loop_
_entity.id
_entity.type
_entity.pdbx_description
1 polymer ?
#
loop_
_entity_poly.entity_id
_entity_poly.type
_entity_poly.pdbx_seq_one_letter_code
_entity_poly.pdbx_strand_id
1 'polypeptide(L)'
;MLLEIYTPSPVQDSLLDYLLEKGYTHFYLLPAFVYGTPQAQMNICEQVSGRKECALVRLFLPEQEARQLATEIKKLYPQSALYLFSNIAI
;
A
#
# COMPACT_ATOMS: atom_id res chain seq x y z
N MET A 1 2.44 14.66 5.41
CA MET A 1 1.60 13.52 5.80
C MET A 1 2.22 12.25 5.27
N LEU A 2 2.20 11.15 6.02
CA LEU A 2 2.67 9.85 5.53
C LEU A 2 1.48 9.08 4.94
N LEU A 3 1.61 8.66 3.70
CA LEU A 3 0.72 7.70 3.04
C LEU A 3 1.40 6.34 3.01
N GLU A 4 0.74 5.35 3.60
CA GLU A 4 1.11 3.94 3.50
C GLU A 4 0.11 3.20 2.63
N ILE A 5 0.63 2.43 1.67
CA ILE A 5 -0.14 1.62 0.73
C ILE A 5 0.30 0.17 0.89
N TYR A 6 -0.57 -0.67 1.43
CA TYR A 6 -0.35 -2.12 1.50
C TYR A 6 -1.01 -2.77 0.30
N THR A 7 -0.21 -3.44 -0.53
CA THR A 7 -0.65 -3.95 -1.82
C THR A 7 -0.26 -5.43 -2.00
N PRO A 8 -1.16 -6.30 -2.49
CA PRO A 8 -0.80 -7.67 -2.85
C PRO A 8 0.28 -7.71 -3.94
N SER A 9 1.12 -8.75 -3.93
CA SER A 9 2.21 -8.92 -4.90
C SER A 9 1.80 -8.74 -6.39
N PRO A 10 0.66 -9.29 -6.88
CA PRO A 10 0.31 -9.19 -8.30
C PRO A 10 0.04 -7.76 -8.82
N VAL A 11 -0.29 -6.83 -7.93
CA VAL A 11 -0.61 -5.43 -8.28
C VAL A 11 0.52 -4.46 -7.91
N GLN A 12 1.56 -4.95 -7.25
CA GLN A 12 2.70 -4.15 -6.80
C GLN A 12 3.36 -3.42 -7.96
N ASP A 13 3.78 -4.13 -9.01
CA ASP A 13 4.57 -3.54 -10.10
C ASP A 13 3.78 -2.44 -10.80
N SER A 14 2.51 -2.72 -11.15
CA SER A 14 1.62 -1.71 -11.74
C SER A 14 1.37 -0.48 -10.87
N LEU A 15 1.41 -0.62 -9.54
CA LEU A 15 1.30 0.52 -8.62
C LEU A 15 2.57 1.39 -8.68
N LEU A 16 3.74 0.76 -8.73
CA LEU A 16 5.01 1.47 -8.82
C LEU A 16 5.13 2.22 -10.15
N ASP A 17 4.76 1.57 -11.25
CA ASP A 17 4.72 2.20 -12.57
C ASP A 17 3.78 3.41 -12.57
N TYR A 18 2.57 3.27 -12.00
CA TYR A 18 1.63 4.38 -11.86
C TYR A 18 2.20 5.56 -11.07
N LEU A 19 2.89 5.29 -9.96
CA LEU A 19 3.51 6.35 -9.15
C LEU A 19 4.60 7.08 -9.94
N LEU A 20 5.44 6.34 -10.67
CA LEU A 20 6.50 6.91 -11.51
C LEU A 20 5.92 7.73 -12.67
N GLU A 21 4.88 7.23 -13.35
CA GLU A 21 4.19 7.95 -14.44
C GLU A 21 3.53 9.25 -13.96
N LYS A 22 3.04 9.28 -12.72
CA LYS A 22 2.51 10.50 -12.08
C LYS A 22 3.58 11.47 -11.61
N GLY A 23 4.85 11.12 -11.71
CA GLY A 23 5.98 11.97 -11.33
C GLY A 23 6.41 11.83 -9.86
N TYR A 24 5.88 10.87 -9.12
CA TYR A 24 6.36 10.58 -7.77
C TYR A 24 7.70 9.86 -7.87
N THR A 25 8.77 10.54 -7.44
CA THR A 25 10.15 10.02 -7.51
C THR A 25 10.72 9.62 -6.16
N HIS A 26 10.01 9.94 -5.08
CA HIS A 26 10.46 9.72 -3.70
C HIS A 26 9.43 8.88 -2.93
N PHE A 27 9.58 7.56 -3.01
CA PHE A 27 8.79 6.61 -2.25
C PHE A 27 9.65 5.40 -1.86
N TYR A 28 9.21 4.69 -0.83
CA TYR A 28 9.91 3.51 -0.32
C TYR A 28 9.04 2.28 -0.53
N LEU A 29 9.65 1.21 -1.02
CA LEU A 29 9.03 -0.11 -1.11
C LEU A 29 9.66 -1.01 -0.05
N LEU A 30 8.83 -1.61 0.80
CA LEU A 30 9.25 -2.56 1.83
C LEU A 30 8.50 -3.89 1.65
N PRO A 31 9.18 -5.04 1.83
CA PRO A 31 8.48 -6.30 1.99
C PRO A 31 7.69 -6.27 3.30
N ALA A 32 6.45 -6.76 3.28
CA ALA A 32 5.56 -6.75 4.43
C ALA A 32 4.77 -8.06 4.54
N PHE A 33 4.31 -8.32 5.77
CA PHE A 33 3.49 -9.48 6.08
C PHE A 33 2.29 -9.00 6.90
N VAL A 34 1.09 -9.30 6.40
CA VAL A 34 -0.14 -8.99 7.11
C VAL A 34 -0.65 -10.24 7.80
N TYR A 35 -0.93 -10.11 9.09
CA TYR A 35 -1.55 -11.15 9.89
C TYR A 35 -3.05 -10.86 10.01
N GLY A 36 -3.88 -11.87 9.83
CA GLY A 36 -5.34 -11.74 9.91
C GLY A 36 -6.03 -13.09 10.03
N THR A 37 -7.32 -13.08 10.34
CA THR A 37 -8.14 -14.30 10.28
C THR A 37 -8.15 -14.84 8.84
N PRO A 38 -8.19 -16.16 8.63
CA PRO A 38 -8.14 -16.74 7.29
C PRO A 38 -9.27 -16.17 6.43
N GLN A 39 -8.91 -15.38 5.41
CA GLN A 39 -9.84 -14.90 4.40
C GLN A 39 -9.53 -15.59 3.07
N ALA A 40 -10.54 -15.74 2.22
CA ALA A 40 -10.60 -16.60 1.02
C ALA A 40 -9.52 -16.37 -0.08
N GLN A 41 -8.52 -15.52 0.17
CA GLN A 41 -7.46 -15.13 -0.77
C GLN A 41 -6.04 -15.40 -0.22
N MET A 42 -5.88 -16.39 0.65
CA MET A 42 -4.57 -16.87 1.11
C MET A 42 -4.23 -18.18 0.40
N ASN A 43 -3.00 -18.30 -0.09
CA ASN A 43 -2.48 -19.57 -0.62
C ASN A 43 -2.25 -20.58 0.52
N ILE A 44 -1.97 -21.85 0.19
CA ILE A 44 -1.93 -22.95 1.19
C ILE A 44 -0.87 -22.70 2.28
N CYS A 45 0.30 -22.14 1.95
CA CYS A 45 1.33 -21.81 2.94
C CYS A 45 0.92 -20.62 3.83
N GLU A 46 0.22 -19.63 3.25
CA GLU A 46 -0.29 -18.45 3.96
C GLU A 46 -1.43 -18.83 4.92
N GLN A 47 -2.27 -19.81 4.57
CA GLN A 47 -3.35 -20.32 5.43
C GLN A 47 -2.83 -21.04 6.67
N VAL A 48 -1.74 -21.80 6.56
CA VAL A 48 -1.14 -22.54 7.69
C VAL A 48 -0.44 -21.60 8.68
N SER A 49 0.15 -20.52 8.17
CA SER A 49 0.87 -19.52 8.98
C SER A 49 0.00 -18.35 9.45
N GLY A 50 -1.19 -18.15 8.87
CA GLY A 50 -2.03 -16.97 9.09
C GLY A 50 -1.38 -15.67 8.57
N ARG A 51 -0.38 -15.78 7.70
CA ARG A 51 0.46 -14.68 7.21
C ARG A 51 0.27 -14.54 5.71
N LYS A 52 -0.12 -13.36 5.23
CA LYS A 52 -0.18 -13.04 3.80
C LYS A 52 0.97 -12.13 3.41
N GLU A 53 1.67 -12.47 2.33
CA GLU A 53 2.78 -11.67 1.81
C GLU A 53 2.23 -10.47 1.02
N CYS A 54 2.77 -9.29 1.29
CA CYS A 54 2.40 -8.06 0.59
C CYS A 54 3.59 -7.09 0.51
N ALA A 55 3.42 -6.04 -0.27
CA ALA A 55 4.34 -4.92 -0.30
C ALA A 55 3.72 -3.73 0.43
N LEU A 56 4.58 -2.98 1.11
CA LEU A 56 4.26 -1.69 1.70
C LEU A 56 4.98 -0.59 0.90
N VAL A 57 4.20 0.30 0.30
CA VAL A 57 4.71 1.53 -0.33
C VAL A 57 4.47 2.70 0.62
N ARG A 58 5.52 3.49 0.90
CA ARG A 58 5.46 4.68 1.76
C ARG A 58 5.80 5.93 0.98
N LEU A 59 4.94 6.95 1.08
CA LEU A 59 5.15 8.27 0.48
C LEU A 59 4.92 9.37 1.51
N PHE A 60 5.82 10.36 1.53
CA PHE A 60 5.62 11.58 2.31
C PHE A 60 5.18 12.69 1.37
N LEU A 61 3.95 13.18 1.57
CA LEU A 61 3.33 14.16 0.69
C LEU A 61 2.63 15.26 1.51
N PRO A 62 2.42 16.46 0.94
CA PRO A 62 1.45 17.43 1.44
C PRO A 62 0.09 16.79 1.69
N GLU A 63 -0.65 17.27 2.68
CA GLU A 63 -1.91 16.62 3.10
C GLU A 63 -2.92 16.50 1.95
N GLN A 64 -3.13 17.57 1.19
CA GLN A 64 -4.08 17.57 0.09
C GLN A 64 -3.70 16.55 -0.99
N GLU A 65 -2.42 16.51 -1.37
CA GLU A 65 -1.89 15.61 -2.39
C GLU A 65 -1.98 14.15 -1.94
N ALA A 66 -1.62 13.86 -0.68
CA ALA A 66 -1.75 12.53 -0.12
C ALA A 66 -3.21 12.03 -0.10
N ARG A 67 -4.18 12.89 0.21
CA ARG A 67 -5.62 12.54 0.17
C ARG A 67 -6.11 12.29 -1.26
N GLN A 68 -5.66 13.11 -2.21
CA GLN A 68 -5.97 12.94 -3.63
C GLN A 68 -5.40 11.62 -4.15
N LEU A 69 -4.11 11.38 -3.93
CA LEU A 69 -3.44 10.14 -4.33
C LEU A 69 -4.10 8.92 -3.67
N ALA A 70 -4.39 8.95 -2.36
CA ALA A 70 -5.08 7.85 -1.69
C ALA A 70 -6.45 7.54 -2.34
N THR A 71 -7.18 8.57 -2.75
CA THR A 71 -8.47 8.41 -3.44
C THR A 71 -8.31 7.77 -4.81
N GLU A 72 -7.30 8.17 -5.59
CA GLU A 72 -6.99 7.58 -6.90
C GLU A 72 -6.54 6.12 -6.77
N ILE A 73 -5.61 5.84 -5.86
CA ILE A 73 -5.12 4.49 -5.60
C ILE A 73 -6.26 3.58 -5.15
N LYS A 74 -7.18 4.05 -4.30
CA LYS A 74 -8.31 3.21 -3.86
C LYS A 74 -9.25 2.84 -5.01
N LYS A 75 -9.39 3.71 -6.02
CA LYS A 75 -10.21 3.45 -7.22
C LYS A 75 -9.53 2.47 -8.16
N LEU A 76 -8.24 2.62 -8.40
CA LEU A 76 -7.47 1.78 -9.32
C LEU A 76 -7.14 0.41 -8.72
N TYR A 77 -6.84 0.37 -7.41
CA TYR A 77 -6.40 -0.81 -6.68
C TYR A 77 -7.29 -1.05 -5.46
N PRO A 78 -8.55 -1.49 -5.65
CA PRO A 78 -9.51 -1.64 -4.56
C PRO A 78 -9.07 -2.67 -3.51
N GLN A 79 -8.23 -3.63 -3.89
CA GLN A 79 -7.65 -4.66 -3.04
C GLN A 79 -6.55 -4.14 -2.11
N SER A 80 -6.02 -2.93 -2.35
CA SER A 80 -4.98 -2.34 -1.52
C SER A 80 -5.59 -1.67 -0.28
N ALA A 81 -4.89 -1.80 0.85
CA ALA A 81 -5.21 -1.08 2.08
C ALA A 81 -4.38 0.20 2.15
N LEU A 82 -4.99 1.28 2.62
CA LEU A 82 -4.42 2.62 2.62
C LEU A 82 -4.53 3.22 4.01
N TYR A 83 -3.44 3.77 4.51
CA TYR A 83 -3.40 4.47 5.79
C TYR A 83 -2.75 5.85 5.62
N LEU A 84 -3.40 6.86 6.19
CA LEU A 84 -2.91 8.23 6.19
C LEU A 84 -2.56 8.61 7.63
N PHE A 85 -1.30 8.91 7.87
CA PHE A 85 -0.80 9.33 9.16
C PHE A 85 -0.46 10.82 9.11
N SER A 86 -1.24 11.61 9.84
CA SER A 86 -0.96 13.01 10.11
C SER A 86 0.26 13.08 11.02
N ASN A 87 1.39 13.61 10.51
CA ASN A 87 2.48 14.00 11.39
C ASN A 87 2.03 15.23 12.16
N ILE A 88 1.70 15.06 13.44
CA ILE A 88 1.82 16.16 14.40
C ILE A 88 3.32 16.16 14.75
N ALA A 89 4.12 16.91 14.00
CA ALA A 89 5.47 17.20 14.44
C ALA A 89 5.34 18.08 15.70
N ILE A 90 5.83 17.55 16.84
CA ILE A 90 6.04 18.32 18.06
C ILE A 90 7.38 19.05 17.92
#